data_AF-A0A662M0T4-F1
#
_entry.id   AF-A0A662M0T4-F1
#
_cell.length_a   1.000
_cell.length_b   1.000
_cell.length_c   1.000
_cell.angle_alpha   90.00
_cell.angle_beta   90.00
_cell.angle_gamma   90.00
#
_symmetry.space_group_name_H-M   'P 1'
#
loop_
_entity.id
_entity.type
_entity.pdbx_description
1 polymer ?
#
loop_
_entity_poly.entity_id
_entity_poly.type
_entity_poly.pdbx_seq_one_letter_code
_entity_poly.pdbx_strand_id
1 'polypeptide(L)' 'IARCEKEIEKTRKKIEELERDYKANKITKAKFNIKKRKYEDRINALNARIRVIRGGIVREKKREEEKKEKEKK' A
#
# COMPACT_ATOMS: atom_id res chain seq x y z
N ILE A 1 -8.37 6.34 0.15
CA ILE A 1 -7.20 5.72 -0.54
C ILE A 1 -5.94 6.60 -0.40
N ALA A 2 -6.00 7.89 -0.72
CA ALA A 2 -4.88 8.85 -0.65
C ALA A 2 -4.05 8.82 0.66
N ARG A 3 -4.68 8.66 1.83
CA ARG A 3 -3.96 8.52 3.12
C ARG A 3 -3.06 7.27 3.14
N CYS A 4 -3.52 6.15 2.61
CA CYS A 4 -2.73 4.92 2.54
C CYS A 4 -1.57 5.07 1.54
N GLU A 5 -1.81 5.72 0.40
CA GLU A 5 -0.78 5.99 -0.61
C GLU A 5 0.32 6.91 -0.06
N LYS A 6 -0.05 7.97 0.67
CA LYS A 6 0.92 8.86 1.33
C LYS A 6 1.77 8.12 2.38
N GLU A 7 1.17 7.20 3.13
CA GLU A 7 1.90 6.38 4.11
C GLU A 7 2.82 5.35 3.45
N ILE A 8 2.42 4.78 2.31
CA ILE A 8 3.29 3.92 1.48
C ILE A 8 4.51 4.71 1.01
N GLU A 9 4.30 5.92 0.49
CA GLU A 9 5.38 6.78 0.00
C GLU A 9 6.40 7.11 1.11
N LYS A 10 5.92 7.50 2.30
CA LYS A 10 6.79 7.72 3.46
C LYS A 10 7.55 6.46 3.86
N THR A 11 6.90 5.30 3.81
CA THR A 11 7.52 4.03 4.18
C THR A 11 8.58 3.61 3.16
N ARG A 12 8.37 3.90 1.87
CA ARG A 12 9.39 3.71 0.82
C ARG A 12 10.59 4.61 1.03
N LYS A 13 10.40 5.90 1.34
CA LYS A 13 11.50 6.82 1.69
C LYS A 13 12.34 6.30 2.86
N LYS A 14 11.71 5.72 3.89
CA LYS A 14 12.43 5.08 5.01
C LYS A 14 13.25 3.86 4.60
N ILE A 15 12.82 3.09 3.59
CA ILE A 15 13.61 1.98 3.03
C ILE A 15 14.82 2.55 2.28
N GLU A 16 14.66 3.62 1.50
CA GLU A 16 15.77 4.27 0.80
C GLU A 16 16.81 4.83 1.78
N GLU A 17 16.38 5.50 2.86
CA GLU A 17 17.26 5.96 3.93
C GLU A 17 18.00 4.79 4.59
N LEU A 18 17.29 3.70 4.88
CA LEU A 18 17.88 2.49 5.46
C LEU A 18 18.90 1.83 4.51
N GLU A 19 18.66 1.86 3.20
CA GLU A 19 19.60 1.39 2.18
C GLU A 19 20.85 2.27 2.12
N ARG A 20 20.71 3.59 2.27
CA ARG A 20 21.86 4.50 2.37
C ARG A 20 22.69 4.21 3.63
N ASP A 21 22.04 4.01 4.77
CA ASP A 21 22.74 3.65 6.02
C ASP A 21 23.49 2.33 5.90
N TYR A 22 22.92 1.34 5.22
CA TYR A 22 23.58 0.07 4.96
C TYR A 22 24.78 0.23 4.01
N LYS A 23 24.62 0.98 2.91
CA LYS A 23 25.72 1.28 1.97
C LYS A 23 26.85 2.07 2.62
N ALA A 24 26.52 2.94 3.57
CA ALA A 24 27.48 3.69 4.37
C ALA A 24 28.10 2.86 5.52
N ASN A 25 27.83 1.56 5.60
CA ASN A 25 28.27 0.65 6.68
C ASN A 25 27.88 1.09 8.09
N LYS A 26 26.86 1.96 8.24
CA LYS A 26 26.35 2.42 9.55
C LYS A 26 25.52 1.36 10.27
N ILE A 27 24.99 0.39 9.52
CA ILE A 27 24.20 -0.73 10.03
C ILE A 27 24.67 -2.04 9.41
N THR A 28 24.51 -3.13 10.17
CA THR A 28 24.82 -4.48 9.66
C THR A 28 23.75 -4.96 8.67
N LYS A 29 24.14 -5.89 7.79
CA LYS A 29 23.23 -6.56 6.85
C LYS A 29 22.01 -7.20 7.54
N ALA A 30 22.23 -7.81 8.71
CA ALA A 30 21.16 -8.41 9.49
C ALA A 30 20.14 -7.35 9.96
N LYS A 31 20.62 -6.22 10.51
CA LYS A 31 19.76 -5.12 10.97
C LYS A 31 19.03 -4.45 9.81
N PHE A 32 19.70 -4.31 8.67
CA PHE A 32 19.11 -3.84 7.42
C PHE A 32 17.94 -4.74 6.98
N ASN A 33 18.18 -6.05 6.85
CA ASN A 33 17.16 -7.00 6.40
C ASN A 33 15.93 -7.05 7.32
N ILE A 34 16.13 -7.05 8.64
CA ILE A 34 15.03 -7.07 9.62
C ILE A 34 14.18 -5.80 9.49
N LYS A 35 14.81 -4.62 9.40
CA LYS A 35 14.09 -3.35 9.28
C LYS A 35 13.41 -3.20 7.92
N LYS A 36 14.08 -3.58 6.83
CA LYS A 36 13.54 -3.57 5.47
C LYS A 36 12.27 -4.42 5.39
N ARG A 37 12.32 -5.65 5.89
CA ARG A 37 11.16 -6.55 5.92
C ARG A 37 9.98 -5.95 6.68
N LYS A 38 10.19 -5.33 7.84
CA LYS A 38 9.13 -4.66 8.61
C LYS A 38 8.45 -3.53 7.80
N TYR A 39 9.23 -2.77 7.04
CA TYR A 39 8.68 -1.71 6.18
C TYR A 39 7.94 -2.27 4.97
N GLU A 40 8.46 -3.33 4.35
CA GLU A 40 7.81 -4.03 3.24
C GLU A 40 6.47 -4.66 3.68
N ASP A 41 6.43 -5.30 4.85
CA ASP A 41 5.20 -5.85 5.43
C ASP A 41 4.14 -4.76 5.64
N ARG A 42 4.56 -3.58 6.14
CA ARG A 42 3.67 -2.42 6.30
C ARG A 42 3.14 -1.93 4.96
N ILE A 43 3.98 -1.86 3.92
CA ILE A 43 3.56 -1.47 2.56
C ILE A 43 2.56 -2.50 2.00
N ASN A 44 2.82 -3.79 2.18
CA ASN A 44 1.94 -4.86 1.72
C ASN A 44 0.56 -4.81 2.39
N ALA A 45 0.52 -4.56 3.71
CA ALA A 45 -0.74 -4.39 4.44
C ALA A 45 -1.54 -3.17 3.92
N LEU A 46 -0.87 -2.05 3.66
CA LEU A 46 -1.50 -0.85 3.11
C LEU A 46 -2.02 -1.08 1.67
N ASN A 47 -1.25 -1.78 0.84
CA ASN A 47 -1.66 -2.17 -0.52
C ASN A 47 -2.88 -3.09 -0.50
N ALA A 48 -2.92 -4.08 0.40
CA ALA A 48 -4.07 -4.96 0.56
C ALA A 48 -5.34 -4.16 0.94
N ARG A 49 -5.23 -3.20 1.87
CA ARG A 49 -6.34 -2.30 2.23
C ARG A 49 -6.82 -1.48 1.03
N ILE A 50 -5.91 -0.92 0.24
CA ILE A 50 -6.27 -0.17 -0.97
C ILE A 50 -7.04 -1.08 -1.95
N ARG A 51 -6.59 -2.31 -2.16
CA ARG A 51 -7.25 -3.27 -3.06
C ARG A 51 -8.67 -3.58 -2.60
N VAL A 52 -8.88 -3.81 -1.29
CA VAL A 52 -10.22 -4.05 -0.73
C VAL A 52 -11.14 -2.85 -0.96
N ILE A 53 -10.67 -1.63 -0.67
CA ILE A 53 -11.46 -0.40 -0.86
C ILE A 53 -11.82 -0.22 -2.34
N ARG A 54 -10.85 -0.39 -3.25
CA ARG A 54 -11.09 -0.30 -4.70
C ARG A 54 -12.12 -1.34 -5.17
N GLY A 55 -12.02 -2.58 -4.68
CA GLY A 55 -12.99 -3.63 -5.00
C GLY A 55 -14.40 -3.35 -4.46
N GLY A 56 -14.51 -2.71 -3.30
CA GLY A 56 -15.79 -2.21 -2.77
C GLY A 56 -16.45 -1.20 -3.70
N ILE A 57 -15.69 -0.16 -4.09
CA ILE A 57 -16.16 0.90 -5.01
C ILE A 57 -16.62 0.31 -6.36
N VAL A 58 -15.88 -0.64 -6.93
CA VAL A 58 -16.23 -1.28 -8.20
C VAL A 58 -17.54 -2.05 -8.10
N ARG A 59 -17.74 -2.81 -7.01
CA ARG A 59 -18.99 -3.57 -6.80
C ARG A 59 -20.19 -2.65 -6.60
N GLU A 60 -20.00 -1.53 -5.92
CA GLU A 60 -21.06 -0.55 -5.67
C GLU A 60 -21.51 0.11 -6.97
N LYS A 61 -20.56 0.58 -7.79
CA LYS A 61 -20.85 1.12 -9.13
C LYS A 61 -21.64 0.14 -10.00
N LYS A 62 -21.21 -1.13 -10.03
CA LYS A 62 -21.90 -2.16 -10.80
C LYS A 62 -23.36 -2.36 -10.34
N ARG A 63 -23.61 -2.33 -9.03
CA ARG A 63 -24.97 -2.43 -8.48
C ARG A 63 -25.84 -1.21 -8.84
N GLU A 64 -25.27 -0.01 -8.86
CA GLU A 64 -26.00 1.19 -9.28
C GLU A 64 -26.37 1.16 -10.76
N GLU A 65 -25.45 0.69 -11.62
CA GLU A 65 -25.69 0.50 -13.06
C GLU A 65 -26.81 -0.52 -13.30
N GLU A 66 -26.77 -1.69 -12.64
CA GLU A 66 -27.80 -2.72 -12.74
C GLU A 66 -29.19 -2.23 -12.27
N LYS A 67 -29.24 -1.37 -11.24
CA LYS A 67 -30.50 -0.75 -10.81
C LYS A 67 -31.05 0.21 -11.87
N LYS A 68 -30.20 1.08 -12.43
CA LYS A 68 -30.59 2.01 -13.50
C LYS A 68 -31.07 1.30 -14.76
N GLU A 69 -30.49 0.16 -15.11
CA GLU A 69 -30.98 -0.66 -16.23
C GLU A 69 -32.36 -1.27 -15.94
N LYS A 70 -32.60 -1.72 -14.70
CA LYS A 70 -33.92 -2.24 -14.30
C LYS A 70 -35.01 -1.18 -14.25
N GLU A 71 -34.68 0.07 -13.90
CA GLU A 71 -35.64 1.18 -13.90
C GLU A 71 -35.96 1.72 -15.30
N LYS A 72 -35.11 1.43 -16.29
CA LYS A 72 -35.32 1.79 -17.70
C LYS A 72 -36.07 0.73 -18.51
N LYS A 73 -36.23 -0.47 -17.96
CA LYS A 73 -36.96 -1.60 -18.56
C LYS A 73 -38.37 -1.66 -17.97
#